data_AF-H9F6V9-F1
#
_entry.id   AF-H9F6V9-F1
#
_cell.length_a   1.000
_cell.length_b   1.000
_cell.length_c   1.000
_cell.angle_alpha   90.00
_cell.angle_beta   90.00
_cell.angle_gamma   90.00
#
_symmetry.space_group_name_H-M   'P 1'
#
loop_
_entity.id
_entity.type
_entity.pdbx_description
1 polymer ?
#
loop_
_entity_poly.entity_id
_entity_poly.type
_entity_poly.pdbx_seq_one_letter_code
_entity_poly.pdbx_strand_id
1 'polypeptide(L)'
;AQLARAGTVGTQGAKLLLEVSERVRTLTQAYFSPERPLHLSFTHLVCRSAIEGEQEQRMDLSHPVHADNCVLDPDTGECWREPPAYTYRDYSGLLYLNDDFQGGDLFFTEPNALTVTARVRPRCGRLVAFSSGGENPHGVWAVTRGRRCALALWHTWAPEHREQEWIEAQELLQESEEEEEEEEEEMPSKDPSPEPPSRRHQRVQDKAGKAPRVREEL
;
A
#
# COMPACT_ATOMS: atom_id res chain seq x y z
N ALA A 1 5.25 -0.42 -12.54
CA ALA A 1 5.03 -1.23 -13.76
C ALA A 1 6.32 -1.66 -14.45
N GLN A 2 7.16 -0.74 -14.94
CA GLN A 2 8.39 -1.09 -15.68
C GLN A 2 9.31 -2.06 -14.91
N LEU A 3 9.55 -1.81 -13.62
CA LEU A 3 10.32 -2.72 -12.77
C LEU A 3 9.67 -4.09 -12.58
N ALA A 4 8.34 -4.18 -12.68
CA ALA A 4 7.62 -5.45 -12.60
C ALA A 4 7.77 -6.24 -13.89
N ARG A 5 7.61 -5.58 -15.06
CA ARG A 5 7.89 -6.18 -16.38
C ARG A 5 9.34 -6.69 -16.50
N ALA A 6 10.28 -5.97 -15.88
CA ALA A 6 11.68 -6.38 -15.82
C ALA A 6 11.96 -7.51 -14.81
N GLY A 7 10.97 -7.98 -14.04
CA GLY A 7 11.12 -9.01 -13.01
C GLY A 7 11.83 -8.56 -11.73
N THR A 8 12.16 -7.26 -11.59
CA THR A 8 12.85 -6.70 -10.42
C THR A 8 11.94 -6.60 -9.20
N VAL A 9 10.65 -6.35 -9.42
CA VAL A 9 9.62 -6.37 -8.37
C VAL A 9 8.47 -7.28 -8.79
N GLY A 10 7.76 -7.89 -7.83
CA GLY A 10 6.61 -8.73 -8.15
C GLY A 10 5.45 -7.92 -8.73
N THR A 11 4.84 -8.43 -9.80
CA THR A 11 3.67 -7.82 -10.46
C THR A 11 2.51 -7.57 -9.49
N GLN A 12 2.22 -8.53 -8.62
CA GLN A 12 1.19 -8.39 -7.57
C GLN A 12 1.46 -7.20 -6.63
N GLY A 13 2.72 -7.00 -6.24
CA GLY A 13 3.09 -5.87 -5.38
C GLY A 13 2.96 -4.53 -6.08
N ALA A 14 3.28 -4.47 -7.37
CA ALA A 14 3.10 -3.26 -8.18
C ALA A 14 1.61 -2.92 -8.36
N LYS A 15 0.76 -3.91 -8.65
CA LYS A 15 -0.70 -3.75 -8.74
C LYS A 15 -1.28 -3.25 -7.41
N LEU A 16 -0.91 -3.92 -6.31
CA LEU A 16 -1.34 -3.53 -4.97
C LEU A 16 -0.98 -2.08 -4.61
N LEU A 17 0.21 -1.62 -5.01
CA LEU A 17 0.61 -0.23 -4.81
C LEU A 17 -0.35 0.75 -5.50
N LEU A 18 -0.72 0.49 -6.76
CA LEU A 18 -1.64 1.34 -7.50
C LEU A 18 -3.05 1.31 -6.90
N GLU A 19 -3.57 0.11 -6.61
CA GLU A 19 -4.90 -0.08 -6.02
C GLU A 19 -5.04 0.62 -4.67
N VAL A 20 -4.04 0.46 -3.80
CA VAL A 20 -4.02 1.09 -2.48
C VAL A 20 -3.92 2.61 -2.59
N SER A 21 -3.14 3.11 -3.56
CA SER A 21 -3.04 4.56 -3.80
C SER A 21 -4.40 5.15 -4.22
N GLU A 22 -5.09 4.49 -5.15
CA GLU A 22 -6.43 4.90 -5.59
C GLU A 22 -7.47 4.78 -4.46
N ARG A 23 -7.34 3.76 -3.61
CA ARG A 23 -8.19 3.60 -2.43
C ARG A 23 -8.00 4.74 -1.44
N VAL A 24 -6.75 5.15 -1.18
CA VAL A 24 -6.47 6.31 -0.32
C VAL A 24 -7.02 7.60 -0.92
N ARG A 25 -6.84 7.83 -2.23
CA ARG A 25 -7.42 8.98 -2.94
C ARG A 25 -8.93 9.04 -2.79
N THR A 26 -9.61 7.91 -3.02
CA THR A 26 -11.07 7.79 -2.89
C THR A 26 -11.55 8.11 -1.47
N LEU A 27 -10.88 7.56 -0.45
CA LEU A 27 -11.23 7.82 0.95
C LEU A 27 -11.01 9.28 1.34
N THR A 28 -9.92 9.88 0.87
CA THR A 28 -9.58 11.29 1.11
C THR A 28 -10.62 12.20 0.46
N GLN A 29 -10.98 11.94 -0.80
CA GLN A 29 -12.02 12.68 -1.52
C GLN A 29 -13.38 12.58 -0.80
N ALA A 30 -13.80 11.37 -0.43
CA ALA A 30 -15.09 11.15 0.20
C ALA A 30 -15.24 11.91 1.53
N TYR A 31 -14.15 12.07 2.28
CA TYR A 31 -14.16 12.77 3.56
C TYR A 31 -14.06 14.29 3.40
N PHE A 32 -13.14 14.79 2.58
CA PHE A 32 -12.82 16.22 2.54
C PHE A 32 -13.49 17.00 1.40
N SER A 33 -13.74 16.35 0.26
CA SER A 33 -14.23 17.03 -0.94
C SER A 33 -15.14 16.13 -1.78
N PRO A 34 -16.25 15.60 -1.23
CA PRO A 34 -17.08 14.61 -1.92
C PRO A 34 -17.67 15.12 -3.24
N GLU A 35 -17.85 16.43 -3.37
CA GLU A 35 -18.42 17.09 -4.55
C GLU A 35 -17.38 17.54 -5.59
N ARG A 36 -16.08 17.41 -5.29
CA ARG A 36 -15.00 17.87 -6.16
C ARG A 36 -14.03 16.72 -6.48
N PRO A 37 -13.78 16.42 -7.78
CA PRO A 37 -12.77 15.43 -8.15
C PRO A 37 -11.42 15.74 -7.52
N LEU A 38 -10.80 14.71 -6.96
CA LEU A 38 -9.50 14.76 -6.35
C LEU A 38 -8.57 13.78 -7.07
N HIS A 39 -7.38 14.24 -7.45
CA HIS A 39 -6.40 13.47 -8.19
C HIS A 39 -5.20 13.13 -7.30
N LEU A 40 -4.58 11.97 -7.50
CA LEU A 40 -3.23 11.71 -7.01
C LEU A 40 -2.29 12.68 -7.72
N SER A 41 -1.48 13.39 -6.95
CA SER A 41 -0.48 14.33 -7.46
C SER A 41 0.93 13.75 -7.40
N PHE A 42 1.21 12.99 -6.33
CA PHE A 42 2.45 12.25 -6.21
C PHE A 42 2.30 11.14 -5.16
N THR A 43 2.89 9.98 -5.42
CA THR A 43 2.88 8.83 -4.53
C THR A 43 4.31 8.42 -4.19
N HIS A 44 4.64 8.35 -2.90
CA HIS A 44 5.99 8.07 -2.43
C HIS A 44 6.02 6.99 -1.35
N LEU A 45 6.55 5.82 -1.71
CA LEU A 45 6.88 4.77 -0.76
C LEU A 45 8.17 5.14 -0.01
N VAL A 46 8.05 5.47 1.27
CA VAL A 46 9.16 5.87 2.12
C VAL A 46 9.37 4.89 3.25
N CYS A 47 10.63 4.47 3.43
CA CYS A 47 11.05 3.73 4.61
C CYS A 47 12.19 4.44 5.34
N ARG A 48 12.11 4.46 6.67
CA ARG A 48 13.13 5.02 7.57
C ARG A 48 13.51 3.96 8.62
N SER A 49 14.80 3.69 8.75
CA SER A 49 15.33 2.78 9.76
C SER A 49 15.84 3.57 10.96
N ALA A 50 15.79 2.96 12.14
CA ALA A 50 16.52 3.49 13.30
C ALA A 50 18.02 3.54 13.00
N ILE A 51 18.68 4.60 13.47
CA ILE A 51 20.15 4.67 13.42
C ILE A 51 20.75 3.72 14.48
N GLU A 52 21.98 3.26 14.27
CA GLU A 52 22.67 2.44 15.26
C GLU A 52 23.22 3.31 16.41
N GLY A 53 23.34 2.74 17.62
CA GLY A 53 23.91 3.42 18.79
C GLY A 53 22.88 3.84 19.84
N GLU A 54 23.19 4.90 20.59
CA GLU A 54 22.40 5.37 21.73
C GLU A 54 21.07 5.99 21.28
N GLN A 55 19.98 5.25 21.50
CA GLN A 55 18.61 5.66 21.17
C GLN A 55 17.86 6.31 22.34
N GLU A 56 18.43 6.25 23.54
CA GLU A 56 17.78 6.71 24.75
C GLU A 56 17.71 8.25 24.76
N GLN A 57 16.52 8.81 25.01
CA GLN A 57 16.26 10.27 25.04
C GLN A 57 16.50 11.04 23.73
N ARG A 58 16.47 10.37 22.57
CA ARG A 58 16.53 11.06 21.27
C ARG A 58 15.35 12.01 21.07
N MET A 59 15.67 13.26 20.74
CA MET A 59 14.71 14.35 20.49
C MET A 59 14.79 14.90 19.06
N ASP A 60 15.57 14.26 18.18
CA ASP A 60 15.66 14.64 16.78
C ASP A 60 14.45 14.18 15.98
N LEU A 61 14.26 14.82 14.83
CA LEU A 61 13.16 14.54 13.92
C LEU A 61 13.67 13.69 12.76
N SER A 62 12.92 12.65 12.40
CA SER A 62 13.15 11.90 11.15
C SER A 62 12.66 12.68 9.92
N HIS A 63 11.75 13.62 10.13
CA HIS A 63 11.31 14.58 9.13
C HIS A 63 10.96 15.91 9.83
N PRO A 64 11.56 17.04 9.43
CA PRO A 64 11.37 18.33 10.09
C PRO A 64 9.91 18.81 9.98
N VAL A 65 9.53 19.76 10.83
CA VAL A 65 8.22 20.41 10.75
C VAL A 65 8.12 21.20 9.46
N HIS A 66 7.03 21.01 8.72
CA HIS A 66 6.76 21.67 7.45
C HIS A 66 5.25 21.69 7.17
N ALA A 67 4.85 22.50 6.19
CA ALA A 67 3.56 22.41 5.51
C ALA A 67 3.82 21.92 4.07
N ASP A 68 2.86 21.18 3.50
CA ASP A 68 3.09 20.47 2.24
C ASP A 68 2.86 21.33 1.00
N ASN A 69 2.14 22.46 1.12
CA ASN A 69 1.81 23.33 -0.01
C ASN A 69 2.28 24.79 0.12
N CYS A 70 3.06 25.11 1.14
CA CYS A 70 3.60 26.45 1.34
C CYS A 70 4.96 26.43 2.04
N VAL A 71 5.69 27.54 1.94
CA VAL A 71 6.86 27.82 2.77
C VAL A 71 6.37 28.37 4.09
N LEU A 72 6.49 27.57 5.15
CA LEU A 72 6.13 27.97 6.51
C LEU A 72 7.27 28.77 7.14
N ASP A 73 6.96 29.98 7.59
CA ASP A 73 7.83 30.77 8.46
C ASP A 73 7.39 30.61 9.92
N PRO A 74 8.17 29.90 10.76
CA PRO A 74 7.80 29.68 12.14
C PRO A 74 7.89 30.94 13.02
N ASP A 75 8.64 31.97 12.61
CA ASP A 75 8.80 33.19 13.41
C ASP A 75 7.56 34.09 13.30
N THR A 76 6.98 34.17 12.11
CA THR A 76 5.77 34.96 11.84
C THR A 76 4.49 34.13 11.88
N GLY A 77 4.60 32.81 11.69
CA GLY A 77 3.47 31.91 11.47
C GLY A 77 2.87 32.03 10.06
N GLU A 78 3.53 32.76 9.16
CA GLU A 78 3.07 32.90 7.77
C GLU A 78 3.37 31.65 6.93
N CYS A 79 2.54 31.42 5.93
CA CYS A 79 2.60 30.26 5.05
C CYS A 79 2.47 30.75 3.61
N TRP A 80 3.62 30.98 2.96
CA TRP A 80 3.68 31.56 1.62
C TRP A 80 3.52 30.48 0.57
N ARG A 81 2.43 30.56 -0.20
CA ARG A 81 2.14 29.65 -1.32
C ARG A 81 2.90 30.07 -2.57
N GLU A 82 4.21 29.89 -2.54
CA GLU A 82 5.13 30.20 -3.64
C GLU A 82 6.23 29.15 -3.79
N PRO A 83 6.93 29.09 -4.94
CA PRO A 83 8.09 28.22 -5.10
C PRO A 83 9.12 28.47 -3.97
N PRO A 84 9.73 27.40 -3.41
CA PRO A 84 9.76 26.03 -3.92
C PRO A 84 8.61 25.13 -3.46
N ALA A 85 7.58 25.66 -2.80
CA ALA A 85 6.47 24.82 -2.31
C ALA A 85 5.59 24.28 -3.43
N TYR A 86 5.03 23.09 -3.22
CA TYR A 86 4.06 22.47 -4.13
C TYR A 86 2.67 23.04 -3.88
N THR A 87 2.45 24.27 -4.34
CA THR A 87 1.25 25.08 -4.02
C THR A 87 -0.06 24.46 -4.49
N TYR A 88 -0.02 23.50 -5.41
CA TYR A 88 -1.17 22.78 -5.94
C TYR A 88 -1.63 21.59 -5.07
N ARG A 89 -0.91 21.25 -4.00
CA ARG A 89 -1.33 20.18 -3.07
C ARG A 89 -2.44 20.69 -2.17
N ASP A 90 -3.59 20.01 -2.21
CA ASP A 90 -4.76 20.36 -1.41
C ASP A 90 -4.86 19.47 -0.16
N TYR A 91 -4.61 18.16 -0.33
CA TYR A 91 -4.61 17.19 0.77
C TYR A 91 -3.39 16.28 0.75
N SER A 92 -3.02 15.81 1.93
CA SER A 92 -1.91 14.88 2.16
C SER A 92 -2.45 13.64 2.87
N GLY A 93 -1.86 12.49 2.56
CA GLY A 93 -2.23 11.19 3.10
C GLY A 93 -0.98 10.39 3.46
N LEU A 94 -0.95 9.80 4.66
CA LEU A 94 0.06 8.84 5.09
C LEU A 94 -0.62 7.52 5.43
N LEU A 95 -0.38 6.49 4.63
CA LEU A 95 -0.77 5.11 4.92
C LEU A 95 0.42 4.35 5.51
N TYR A 96 0.26 3.87 6.74
CA TYR A 96 1.27 3.08 7.42
C TYR A 96 1.24 1.62 6.98
N LEU A 97 2.39 1.09 6.54
CA LEU A 97 2.47 -0.25 5.93
C LEU A 97 2.93 -1.34 6.91
N ASN A 98 3.44 -0.93 8.08
CA ASN A 98 3.90 -1.83 9.13
C ASN A 98 3.85 -1.14 10.50
N ASP A 99 4.06 -1.89 11.57
CA ASP A 99 4.06 -1.41 12.96
C ASP A 99 5.06 -2.12 13.89
N ASP A 100 5.97 -2.92 13.33
CA ASP A 100 7.07 -3.59 14.01
C ASP A 100 8.28 -2.65 14.26
N PHE A 101 8.00 -1.44 14.76
CA PHE A 101 9.03 -0.43 15.05
C PHE A 101 8.68 0.43 16.30
N GLN A 102 9.62 1.25 16.77
CA GLN A 102 9.42 2.21 17.86
C GLN A 102 9.81 3.63 17.41
N GLY A 103 9.20 4.64 18.04
CA GLY A 103 9.33 6.03 17.60
C GLY A 103 8.56 6.29 16.30
N GLY A 104 8.98 7.30 15.53
CA GLY A 104 8.38 7.57 14.22
C GLY A 104 6.94 8.12 14.25
N ASP A 105 6.51 8.65 15.40
CA ASP A 105 5.21 9.26 15.57
C ASP A 105 5.10 10.53 14.69
N LEU A 106 4.00 10.62 13.93
CA LEU A 106 3.61 11.86 13.25
C LEU A 106 3.08 12.83 14.30
N PHE A 107 3.46 14.09 14.23
CA PHE A 107 2.89 15.13 15.08
C PHE A 107 2.55 16.37 14.28
N PHE A 108 1.54 17.10 14.74
CA PHE A 108 1.11 18.37 14.20
C PHE A 108 1.45 19.48 15.18
N THR A 109 1.69 20.69 14.66
CA THR A 109 2.00 21.86 15.47
C THR A 109 1.10 23.03 15.13
N GLU A 110 1.14 24.07 15.97
CA GLU A 110 0.75 25.41 15.55
C GLU A 110 1.70 25.94 14.46
N PRO A 111 1.36 27.06 13.77
CA PRO A 111 2.22 27.68 12.76
C PRO A 111 3.63 28.06 13.25
N ASN A 112 3.83 28.22 14.57
CA ASN A 112 5.14 28.46 15.17
C ASN A 112 6.11 27.26 15.11
N ALA A 113 5.68 26.11 14.58
CA ALA A 113 6.47 24.87 14.47
C ALA A 113 6.97 24.26 15.80
N LEU A 114 6.55 24.80 16.95
CA LEU A 114 7.05 24.42 18.27
C LEU A 114 5.95 23.80 19.14
N THR A 115 4.76 24.40 19.15
CA THR A 115 3.64 23.95 19.99
C THR A 115 2.98 22.74 19.36
N VAL A 116 3.23 21.54 19.90
CA VAL A 116 2.61 20.30 19.42
C VAL A 116 1.11 20.28 19.79
N THR A 117 0.25 20.16 18.79
CA THR A 117 -1.23 20.15 18.94
C THR A 117 -1.81 18.74 18.89
N ALA A 118 -1.19 17.84 18.11
CA ALA A 118 -1.64 16.46 17.99
C ALA A 118 -0.46 15.51 17.74
N ARG A 119 -0.65 14.24 18.12
CA ARG A 119 0.30 13.15 17.87
C ARG A 119 -0.45 11.92 17.40
N VAL A 120 0.05 11.30 16.33
CA VAL A 120 -0.53 10.10 15.75
C VAL A 120 0.53 9.01 15.72
N ARG A 121 0.32 8.00 16.57
CA ARG A 121 1.13 6.78 16.56
C ARG A 121 0.85 5.97 15.28
N PRO A 122 1.88 5.56 14.53
CA PRO A 122 1.72 4.64 13.41
C PRO A 122 1.11 3.29 13.83
N ARG A 123 0.26 2.73 12.96
CA ARG A 123 -0.24 1.35 13.07
C ARG A 123 -0.41 0.79 11.67
N CYS A 124 -0.13 -0.48 11.45
CA CYS A 124 -0.28 -1.08 10.12
C CYS A 124 -1.73 -0.89 9.62
N GLY A 125 -1.88 -0.44 8.37
CA GLY A 125 -3.17 -0.14 7.74
C GLY A 125 -3.84 1.18 8.14
N ARG A 126 -3.24 1.95 9.06
CA ARG A 126 -3.78 3.28 9.43
C ARG A 126 -3.48 4.29 8.32
N LEU A 127 -4.53 4.92 7.80
CA LEU A 127 -4.45 6.13 6.98
C LEU A 127 -4.62 7.36 7.88
N VAL A 128 -3.74 8.35 7.72
CA VAL A 128 -3.90 9.70 8.25
C VAL A 128 -4.00 10.65 7.06
N ALA A 129 -5.13 11.32 6.91
CA ALA A 129 -5.35 12.30 5.85
C ALA A 129 -5.68 13.67 6.43
N PHE A 130 -5.13 14.74 5.85
CA PHE A 130 -5.24 16.11 6.33
C PHE A 130 -5.03 17.10 5.18
N SER A 131 -5.45 18.35 5.34
CA SER A 131 -5.19 19.39 4.33
C SER A 131 -3.73 19.84 4.36
N SER A 132 -3.15 20.11 3.19
CA SER A 132 -1.70 20.30 3.01
C SER A 132 -1.17 21.67 3.43
N GLY A 133 -2.05 22.57 3.87
CA GLY A 133 -1.72 23.97 4.15
C GLY A 133 -1.11 24.24 5.51
N GLY A 134 -0.86 25.52 5.76
CA GLY A 134 -0.30 26.04 7.01
C GLY A 134 -1.19 25.85 8.23
N GLU A 135 -2.41 25.35 8.06
CA GLU A 135 -3.28 24.88 9.14
C GLU A 135 -2.87 23.51 9.71
N ASN A 136 -2.06 22.72 8.98
CA ASN A 136 -1.52 21.45 9.45
C ASN A 136 0.02 21.34 9.32
N PRO A 137 0.81 22.25 9.92
CA PRO A 137 2.24 22.04 10.06
C PRO A 137 2.51 20.72 10.79
N HIS A 138 3.41 19.90 10.28
CA HIS A 138 3.64 18.58 10.83
C HIS A 138 5.07 18.08 10.63
N GLY A 139 5.50 17.18 11.51
CA GLY A 139 6.81 16.53 11.47
C GLY A 139 6.73 15.09 11.94
N VAL A 140 7.85 14.38 11.88
CA VAL A 140 7.94 12.98 12.32
C VAL A 140 9.09 12.84 13.30
N TRP A 141 8.82 12.30 14.48
CA TRP A 141 9.85 11.98 15.48
C TRP A 141 10.82 10.91 14.94
N ALA A 142 12.04 10.85 15.48
CA ALA A 142 12.99 9.80 15.10
C ALA A 142 12.40 8.38 15.29
N VAL A 143 12.74 7.47 14.36
CA VAL A 143 12.53 6.04 14.56
C VAL A 143 13.65 5.55 15.48
N THR A 144 13.30 4.93 16.60
CA THR A 144 14.26 4.51 17.63
C THR A 144 14.53 3.02 17.62
N ARG A 145 13.69 2.21 16.95
CA ARG A 145 13.94 0.78 16.72
C ARG A 145 13.21 0.30 15.48
N GLY A 146 13.83 -0.61 14.72
CA GLY A 146 13.21 -1.24 13.54
C GLY A 146 13.20 -0.32 12.33
N ARG A 147 12.28 -0.58 11.40
CA ARG A 147 12.11 0.18 10.15
C ARG A 147 10.65 0.57 9.99
N ARG A 148 10.37 1.85 9.86
CA ARG A 148 9.04 2.40 9.55
C ARG A 148 8.89 2.52 8.05
N CYS A 149 7.87 1.93 7.46
CA CYS A 149 7.49 2.11 6.06
C CYS A 149 6.08 2.70 5.96
N ALA A 150 5.93 3.70 5.10
CA ALA A 150 4.66 4.36 4.83
C ALA A 150 4.56 4.71 3.35
N LEU A 151 3.34 4.77 2.84
CA LEU A 151 3.02 5.39 1.57
C LEU A 151 2.54 6.82 1.86
N ALA A 152 3.33 7.81 1.44
CA ALA A 152 2.95 9.21 1.47
C ALA A 152 2.31 9.56 0.12
N LEU A 153 1.12 10.14 0.15
CA LEU A 153 0.35 10.51 -1.03
C LEU A 153 -0.08 11.96 -0.92
N TRP A 154 0.09 12.69 -2.00
CA TRP A 154 -0.43 14.05 -2.10
C TRP A 154 -1.51 14.10 -3.15
N HIS A 155 -2.52 14.91 -2.87
CA HIS A 155 -3.71 15.01 -3.67
C HIS A 155 -3.93 16.46 -4.10
N THR A 156 -4.48 16.62 -5.29
CA THR A 156 -4.75 17.92 -5.89
C THR A 156 -6.11 17.95 -6.55
N TRP A 157 -6.75 19.11 -6.53
CA TRP A 157 -7.91 19.40 -7.36
C TRP A 157 -7.54 19.90 -8.76
N ALA A 158 -6.27 20.21 -9.02
CA ALA A 158 -5.78 20.71 -10.29
C ALA A 158 -5.41 19.52 -11.20
N PRO A 159 -6.22 19.17 -12.22
CA PRO A 159 -5.98 17.99 -13.05
C PRO A 159 -4.66 18.03 -13.82
N GLU A 160 -4.11 19.22 -14.09
CA GLU A 160 -2.80 19.42 -14.71
C GLU A 160 -1.62 18.96 -13.82
N HIS A 161 -1.86 18.76 -12.52
CA HIS A 161 -0.88 18.28 -11.55
C HIS A 161 -1.13 16.83 -11.10
N ARG A 162 -1.93 16.08 -11.86
CA ARG A 162 -2.15 14.65 -11.65
C ARG A 162 -0.85 13.86 -11.91
N GLU A 163 -0.62 12.81 -11.14
CA GLU A 163 0.53 11.90 -11.26
C GLU A 163 0.42 11.08 -12.56
N GLN A 164 1.12 11.51 -13.60
CA GLN A 164 1.03 10.90 -14.93
C GLN A 164 1.70 9.51 -14.94
N GLU A 165 2.77 9.33 -14.16
CA GLU A 165 3.48 8.06 -13.99
C GLU A 165 2.59 6.97 -13.36
N TRP A 166 1.62 7.35 -12.54
CA TRP A 166 0.65 6.41 -11.97
C TRP A 166 -0.29 5.88 -13.05
N ILE A 167 -0.77 6.76 -13.95
CA ILE A 167 -1.65 6.40 -15.06
C ILE A 167 -0.93 5.46 -16.03
N GLU A 168 0.28 5.84 -16.45
CA GLU A 168 1.11 5.01 -17.33
C GLU A 168 1.43 3.66 -16.68
N ALA A 169 1.67 3.63 -15.36
CA ALA A 169 1.89 2.38 -14.66
C ALA A 169 0.66 1.48 -14.60
N GLN A 170 -0.55 2.06 -14.53
CA GLN A 170 -1.80 1.30 -14.57
C GLN A 170 -1.99 0.66 -15.95
N GLU A 171 -1.86 1.44 -17.02
CA GLU A 171 -1.99 0.98 -18.41
C GLU A 171 -0.99 -0.16 -18.69
N LEU A 172 0.28 0.02 -18.34
CA LEU A 172 1.31 -1.00 -18.54
C LEU A 172 1.05 -2.32 -17.80
N LEU A 173 0.40 -2.27 -16.63
CA LEU A 173 0.08 -3.48 -15.86
C LEU A 173 -1.17 -4.18 -16.40
N GLN A 174 -2.12 -3.44 -16.96
CA GLN A 174 -3.31 -3.99 -17.63
C GLN A 174 -2.92 -4.68 -18.94
N GLU A 175 -2.08 -4.04 -19.77
CA GLU A 175 -1.55 -4.66 -20.99
C GLU A 175 -0.82 -5.98 -20.67
N SER A 176 -0.04 -6.01 -19.58
CA SER A 176 0.67 -7.24 -19.17
C SER A 176 -0.28 -8.33 -18.68
N GLU A 177 -1.44 -7.98 -18.12
CA GLU A 177 -2.47 -8.96 -17.73
C GLU A 177 -3.17 -9.54 -18.95
N GLU A 178 -3.54 -8.69 -19.91
CA GLU A 178 -4.20 -9.10 -21.15
C GLU A 178 -3.28 -10.02 -21.98
N GLU A 179 -1.99 -9.71 -22.08
CA GLU A 179 -0.98 -10.57 -22.72
C GLU A 179 -0.85 -11.94 -22.02
N GLU A 180 -0.84 -11.99 -20.68
CA GLU A 180 -0.77 -13.24 -19.91
C GLU A 180 -2.04 -14.10 -20.09
N GLU A 181 -3.22 -13.48 -20.13
CA GLU A 181 -4.50 -14.18 -20.34
C GLU A 181 -4.61 -14.76 -21.76
N GLU A 182 -4.19 -14.01 -22.78
CA GLU A 182 -4.14 -14.50 -24.17
C GLU A 182 -3.19 -15.70 -24.33
N GLU A 183 -2.00 -15.64 -23.72
CA GLU A 183 -1.05 -16.76 -23.74
C GLU A 183 -1.60 -18.01 -23.02
N GLU A 184 -2.34 -17.84 -21.92
CA GLU A 184 -3.00 -18.95 -21.21
C GLU A 184 -4.15 -19.57 -22.02
N GLU A 185 -4.93 -18.76 -22.76
CA GLU A 185 -6.00 -19.24 -23.64
C GLU A 185 -5.47 -19.95 -24.90
N GLU A 186 -4.32 -19.53 -25.43
CA GLU A 186 -3.68 -20.18 -26.58
C GLU A 186 -2.96 -21.51 -26.24
N MET A 187 -2.74 -21.80 -24.95
CA MET A 187 -2.18 -23.09 -24.52
C MET A 187 -3.23 -24.22 -24.60
N PRO A 188 -3.06 -25.25 -25.46
CA PRO A 188 -4.05 -26.32 -25.59
C PRO A 188 -4.21 -27.08 -24.28
N SER A 189 -5.46 -27.27 -23.85
CA SER A 189 -5.81 -28.16 -22.73
C SER A 189 -5.13 -29.51 -22.93
N LYS A 190 -4.19 -29.88 -22.03
CA LYS A 190 -3.64 -31.23 -21.98
C LYS A 190 -4.80 -32.23 -21.89
N ASP A 191 -4.85 -33.13 -22.88
CA ASP A 191 -5.85 -34.19 -23.02
C ASP A 191 -6.17 -34.94 -21.71
N PRO A 192 -7.39 -35.49 -21.57
CA PRO A 192 -7.77 -36.27 -20.40
C PRO A 192 -6.87 -37.50 -20.26
N SER A 193 -6.44 -37.77 -19.03
CA SER A 193 -5.62 -38.95 -18.68
C SER A 193 -6.22 -40.25 -19.26
N PRO A 194 -5.40 -41.18 -19.78
CA PRO A 194 -5.91 -42.44 -20.31
C PRO A 194 -6.53 -43.30 -19.19
N GLU A 195 -7.71 -43.86 -19.47
CA GLU A 195 -8.43 -44.78 -18.58
C GLU A 195 -7.56 -45.95 -18.10
N PRO A 196 -7.72 -46.41 -16.85
CA PRO A 196 -6.99 -47.57 -16.36
C PRO A 196 -7.50 -48.86 -17.03
N PRO A 197 -6.62 -49.84 -17.31
CA PRO A 197 -6.98 -51.01 -18.09
C PRO A 197 -7.98 -51.90 -17.34
N SER A 198 -9.01 -52.33 -18.07
CA SER A 198 -10.06 -53.22 -17.58
C SER A 198 -9.48 -54.58 -17.16
N ARG A 199 -9.77 -54.99 -15.92
CA ARG A 199 -9.44 -56.33 -15.43
C ARG A 199 -10.35 -57.36 -16.10
N ARG A 200 -9.80 -58.11 -17.05
CA ARG A 200 -10.41 -59.35 -17.57
C ARG A 200 -10.61 -60.33 -16.41
N HIS A 201 -11.87 -60.64 -16.08
CA HIS A 201 -12.22 -61.74 -15.20
C HIS A 201 -11.75 -63.07 -15.81
N GLN A 202 -10.73 -63.68 -15.21
CA GLN A 202 -10.49 -65.10 -15.39
C GLN A 202 -11.45 -65.88 -14.49
N ARG A 203 -12.30 -66.65 -15.16
CA ARG A 203 -13.24 -67.62 -14.59
C ARG A 203 -12.43 -68.81 -14.05
N VAL A 204 -12.39 -68.98 -12.73
CA VAL A 204 -11.92 -70.22 -12.09
C VAL A 204 -13.13 -70.94 -11.49
N GLN A 205 -13.32 -72.18 -11.91
CA GLN A 205 -14.37 -73.08 -11.45
C GLN A 205 -14.04 -73.66 -10.07
N ASP A 206 -15.05 -73.61 -9.20
CA ASP A 206 -15.46 -74.50 -8.10
C ASP A 206 -14.45 -75.44 -7.40
N LYS A 207 -14.51 -75.42 -6.06
CA LYS A 207 -14.99 -76.57 -5.25
C LYS A 207 -15.24 -76.23 -3.76
N ALA A 208 -16.52 -76.37 -3.39
CA ALA A 208 -17.11 -76.95 -2.17
C ALA A 208 -16.50 -76.71 -0.78
N GLY A 209 -17.35 -76.23 0.16
CA GLY A 209 -17.18 -76.52 1.60
C GLY A 209 -17.89 -75.60 2.60
N LYS A 210 -19.17 -75.90 2.89
CA LYS A 210 -19.97 -75.66 4.12
C LYS A 210 -19.69 -74.47 5.09
N ALA A 211 -20.79 -73.73 5.38
CA ALA A 211 -20.98 -72.77 6.48
C ALA A 211 -21.10 -73.43 7.88
N PRO A 212 -21.03 -72.69 9.02
CA PRO A 212 -22.13 -71.82 9.51
C PRO A 212 -21.66 -70.44 10.08
N ARG A 213 -22.40 -69.34 9.85
CA ARG A 213 -23.43 -68.69 10.70
C ARG A 213 -23.06 -68.45 12.19
N VAL A 214 -22.89 -67.17 12.58
CA VAL A 214 -23.49 -66.43 13.75
C VAL A 214 -23.28 -64.91 13.48
N ARG A 215 -24.30 -64.08 13.19
CA ARG A 215 -25.13 -63.21 14.07
C ARG A 215 -24.33 -62.16 14.88
N GLU A 216 -24.25 -60.90 14.45
CA GLU A 216 -25.14 -59.72 14.70
C GLU A 216 -25.01 -59.08 16.10
N GLU A 217 -24.95 -57.73 16.09
CA GLU A 217 -25.16 -56.72 17.15
C GLU A 217 -24.07 -56.48 18.20
N LEU A 218 -23.42 -55.29 18.17
CA LEU A 218 -23.88 -54.00 18.71
C LEU A 218 -23.08 -52.85 18.08
#